data_AF-A0A9X8VDB9-F1
#
_entry.id   AF-A0A9X8VDB9-F1
#
_cell.length_a   1.000
_cell.length_b   1.000
_cell.length_c   1.000
_cell.angle_alpha   90.00
_cell.angle_beta   90.00
_cell.angle_gamma   90.00
#
_symmetry.space_group_name_H-M   'P 1'
#
loop_
_entity.id
_entity.type
_entity.pdbx_description
1 polymer ?
#
loop_
_entity_poly.entity_id
_entity_poly.type
_entity_poly.pdbx_seq_one_letter_code
_entity_poly.pdbx_strand_id
1 'polypeptide(L)' 'ALARHGVRHVCIAPGSRSTPLTLAAAANRSFICHTHFDERGLGHLALGLAKAAREPVAVIVTSGTAAA' A
#
# COMPACT_ATOMS: atom_id res chain seq x y z
N ALA A 1 -4.39 11.53 -7.26
CA ALA A 1 -3.54 11.24 -8.43
C ALA A 1 -3.53 9.74 -8.75
N LEU A 2 -3.02 8.87 -7.87
CA LEU A 2 -2.80 7.43 -8.13
C LEU A 2 -3.99 6.66 -8.73
N ALA A 3 -5.20 6.85 -8.21
CA ALA A 3 -6.41 6.18 -8.74
C ALA A 3 -6.66 6.50 -10.24
N ARG A 4 -6.28 7.68 -10.71
CA ARG A 4 -6.40 8.07 -12.13
C ARG A 4 -5.34 7.41 -13.03
N HIS A 5 -4.31 6.83 -12.44
CA HIS A 5 -3.25 6.10 -13.14
C HIS A 5 -3.37 4.57 -12.95
N GLY A 6 -4.56 4.08 -12.64
CA GLY A 6 -4.85 2.65 -12.57
C GLY A 6 -4.46 1.96 -11.26
N VAL A 7 -4.01 2.70 -10.24
CA VAL A 7 -3.77 2.09 -8.92
C VAL A 7 -5.09 1.74 -8.27
N ARG A 8 -5.31 0.44 -8.05
CA ARG A 8 -6.46 -0.11 -7.31
C ARG A 8 -6.09 -0.72 -5.96
N HIS A 9 -4.90 -1.31 -5.85
CA HIS A 9 -4.46 -1.97 -4.63
C HIS A 9 -3.48 -1.09 -3.85
N VAL A 10 -3.68 -1.00 -2.53
CA VAL A 10 -2.78 -0.28 -1.61
C VAL A 10 -2.43 -1.23 -0.46
N CYS A 11 -1.15 -1.58 -0.33
CA CYS A 11 -0.65 -2.43 0.74
C CYS A 11 -0.08 -1.55 1.86
N ILE A 12 -0.55 -1.73 3.10
CA ILE A 12 -0.28 -0.83 4.22
C ILE A 12 0.31 -1.60 5.41
N ALA A 13 1.48 -1.18 5.87
CA ALA A 13 2.01 -1.54 7.18
C ALA A 13 1.66 -0.49 8.24
N PRO A 14 1.39 -0.91 9.49
CA PRO A 14 1.00 0.01 10.55
C PRO A 14 2.15 0.96 10.94
N GLY A 15 1.82 2.22 11.28
CA GLY A 15 2.78 3.11 11.94
C GLY A 15 2.31 4.56 12.06
N SER A 16 2.84 5.26 13.07
CA SER A 16 2.37 6.61 13.44
C SER A 16 2.62 7.65 12.34
N ARG A 17 3.83 7.69 11.77
CA ARG A 17 4.20 8.69 10.75
C ARG A 17 3.47 8.50 9.40
N SER A 18 2.94 7.30 9.12
CA SER A 18 2.18 7.00 7.90
C SER A 18 0.67 7.24 8.06
N THR A 19 0.20 7.72 9.22
CA THR A 19 -1.22 7.98 9.50
C THR A 19 -1.91 8.84 8.43
N PRO A 20 -1.36 9.97 7.97
CA PRO A 20 -2.04 10.80 6.97
C PRO A 20 -2.28 10.07 5.65
N LEU A 21 -1.29 9.29 5.19
CA LEU A 21 -1.39 8.50 3.95
C LEU A 21 -2.37 7.34 4.13
N THR A 22 -2.33 6.68 5.28
CA THR A 22 -3.20 5.54 5.61
C THR A 22 -4.68 5.96 5.67
N LEU A 23 -4.98 7.06 6.35
CA LEU A 23 -6.34 7.60 6.42
C LEU A 23 -6.85 8.07 5.05
N ALA A 24 -5.99 8.73 4.26
CA ALA A 24 -6.34 9.15 2.90
C ALA A 24 -6.62 7.94 1.98
N ALA A 25 -5.86 6.86 2.11
CA ALA A 25 -6.10 5.62 1.37
C ALA A 25 -7.41 4.94 1.80
N ALA A 26 -7.65 4.82 3.11
CA ALA A 26 -8.84 4.20 3.67
C ALA A 26 -10.14 4.96 3.34
N ALA A 27 -10.08 6.29 3.25
CA ALA A 27 -11.22 7.13 2.89
C ALA A 27 -11.57 7.06 1.39
N ASN A 28 -10.65 6.59 0.54
CA ASN A 28 -10.86 6.55 -0.91
C ASN A 28 -11.43 5.19 -1.36
N ARG A 29 -12.71 5.18 -1.73
CA ARG A 29 -13.45 3.98 -2.18
C ARG A 29 -12.91 3.34 -3.46
N SER A 30 -12.06 4.02 -4.23
CA SER A 30 -11.40 3.43 -5.41
C SER A 30 -10.27 2.47 -5.05
N PHE A 31 -9.81 2.45 -3.80
CA PHE A 31 -8.72 1.60 -3.35
C PHE A 31 -9.20 0.38 -2.57
N ILE A 32 -8.53 -0.74 -2.82
CA ILE A 32 -8.61 -1.97 -2.03
C ILE A 32 -7.37 -1.97 -1.13
N CYS A 33 -7.59 -1.76 0.17
CA CYS A 33 -6.53 -1.70 1.16
C CYS A 33 -6.23 -3.10 1.72
N HIS A 34 -4.98 -3.53 1.62
CA HIS A 34 -4.45 -4.75 2.22
C HIS A 34 -3.52 -4.38 3.36
N THR A 35 -3.53 -5.14 4.45
CA THR A 35 -2.67 -4.85 5.61
C THR A 35 -1.77 -6.04 5.93
N HIS A 36 -0.55 -5.74 6.38
CA HIS A 36 0.40 -6.73 6.86
C HIS A 36 1.34 -6.08 7.89
N PHE A 37 1.76 -6.83 8.90
CA PHE A 37 2.61 -6.29 9.99
C PHE A 37 4.11 -6.32 9.67
N ASP A 38 4.55 -7.25 8.82
CA ASP A 38 5.92 -7.33 8.32
C ASP A 38 5.99 -6.64 6.94
N GLU A 39 6.79 -5.58 6.84
CA GLU A 39 6.95 -4.75 5.64
C GLU A 39 7.60 -5.51 4.48
N ARG A 40 8.50 -6.45 4.75
CA ARG A 40 9.08 -7.31 3.72
C ARG A 40 8.00 -8.24 3.16
N GLY A 41 7.17 -8.82 4.03
CA GLY A 41 6.01 -9.61 3.62
C GLY A 41 5.01 -8.79 2.80
N LEU A 42 4.75 -7.55 3.24
CA LEU A 42 3.89 -6.60 2.53
C LEU A 42 4.40 -6.29 1.12
N GLY A 43 5.72 -6.10 0.97
CA GLY A 43 6.36 -5.87 -0.33
C GLY A 43 6.18 -7.04 -1.30
N HIS A 44 6.31 -8.29 -0.81
CA HIS A 44 6.09 -9.48 -1.63
C HIS A 44 4.60 -9.67 -1.99
N LEU A 45 3.69 -9.33 -1.09
CA LEU A 45 2.26 -9.28 -1.37
C LEU A 45 1.96 -8.28 -2.50
N ALA A 46 2.50 -7.06 -2.40
CA ALA A 46 2.32 -6.03 -3.41
C ALA A 46 2.89 -6.46 -4.78
N LEU A 47 4.06 -7.11 -4.79
CA LEU A 47 4.67 -7.66 -6.00
C LEU A 47 3.79 -8.75 -6.63
N GLY A 48 3.25 -9.66 -5.82
CA GLY A 48 2.33 -10.71 -6.27
C GLY A 48 1.05 -10.13 -6.90
N LEU A 49 0.45 -9.14 -6.24
CA LEU A 49 -0.73 -8.43 -6.75
C LEU A 49 -0.43 -7.73 -8.08
N ALA A 50 0.67 -6.97 -8.16
CA ALA A 50 1.06 -6.27 -9.38
C ALA A 50 1.32 -7.25 -10.54
N LYS A 51 2.01 -8.36 -10.26
CA LYS A 51 2.31 -9.40 -11.25
C LYS A 51 1.05 -10.07 -11.79
N ALA A 52 0.10 -10.42 -10.91
CA ALA A 52 -1.13 -11.11 -11.29
C ALA A 52 -2.13 -10.18 -12.01
N ALA A 53 -2.31 -8.97 -11.49
CA ALA A 53 -3.28 -8.00 -12.03
C ALA A 53 -2.75 -7.23 -13.25
N ARG A 54 -1.42 -7.20 -13.46
CA ARG A 54 -0.76 -6.37 -14.49
C ARG A 54 -1.07 -4.87 -14.32
N GLU A 55 -1.24 -4.44 -13.07
CA GLU A 55 -1.60 -3.08 -12.68
C GLU A 55 -0.61 -2.55 -11.63
N PRO A 56 -0.41 -1.21 -11.53
CA PRO A 56 0.42 -0.64 -10.47
C PRO A 56 -0.24 -0.82 -9.09
N VAL A 57 0.58 -1.16 -8.10
CA VAL A 57 0.18 -1.35 -6.70
C VAL A 57 0.94 -0.35 -5.83
N ALA A 58 0.23 0.38 -4.98
CA ALA A 58 0.86 1.31 -4.03
C ALA A 58 1.22 0.59 -2.72
N VAL A 59 2.30 1.04 -2.09
CA VAL A 59 2.74 0.55 -0.77
C VAL A 59 2.90 1.73 0.16
N ILE A 60 2.34 1.63 1.37
CA ILE A 60 2.48 2.62 2.44
C ILE A 60 3.15 1.92 3.62
N VAL A 61 4.32 2.41 4.00
CA VAL A 61 5.03 2.01 5.21
C VAL A 61 5.30 3.24 6.06
N THR A 62 5.52 3.03 7.35
CA THR A 62 6.06 4.10 8.18
C THR A 62 7.55 4.28 7.90
N SER A 63 8.12 5.38 8.37
CA SER A 63 9.55 5.65 8.23
C SER A 63 10.40 4.88 9.23
N GLY A 64 11.70 4.77 8.98
CA GLY A 64 12.62 3.92 9.74
C GLY A 64 13.00 2.70 8.90
N THR A 65 13.34 1.58 9.54
CA THR A 65 13.71 0.32 8.86
C THR A 65 12.55 -0.29 8.07
N ALA A 66 11.31 0.12 8.34
CA ALA A 66 10.13 -0.26 7.58
C ALA A 66 10.21 0.07 6.07
N ALA A 67 11.02 1.06 5.68
CA ALA A 67 11.24 1.44 4.28
C ALA A 67 12.58 0.95 3.70
N ALA A 68 13.38 0.25 4.50
CA ALA A 68 14.74 -0.17 4.15
C ALA A 68 14.78 -1.56 3.51
#